data_AF-A0A661XVQ2-F1
#
_entry.id   AF-A0A661XVQ2-F1
#
_cell.length_a   1.000
_cell.length_b   1.000
_cell.length_c   1.000
_cell.angle_alpha   90.00
_cell.angle_beta   90.00
_cell.angle_gamma   90.00
#
_symmetry.space_group_name_H-M   'P 1'
#
loop_
_entity.id
_entity.type
_entity.pdbx_description
1 polymer ?
#
loop_
_entity_poly.entity_id
_entity_poly.type
_entity_poly.pdbx_seq_one_letter_code
_entity_poly.pdbx_strand_id
1 'polypeptide(L)'
;ASSSGYGAVMKSSTQQKKMEAVEQDEDMLFIHKNVAGRAFTLKDGIWVEHGVDAQSKKIIPVKFMEKDYIKLLNKSNGVKKILALGIEVVFEWQGKVYKVIK
;
A
#
# COMPACT_ATOMS: atom_id res chain seq x y z
N ALA A 1 -30.79 -3.70 -33.74
CA ALA A 1 -30.82 -3.05 -32.42
C ALA A 1 -30.11 -3.95 -31.41
N SER A 2 -29.37 -3.33 -30.51
CA SER A 2 -28.24 -3.85 -29.73
C SER A 2 -28.64 -4.77 -28.57
N SER A 3 -27.93 -5.90 -28.40
CA SER A 3 -28.00 -6.74 -27.20
C SER A 3 -26.60 -6.94 -26.61
N SER A 4 -26.16 -6.03 -25.74
CA SER A 4 -24.94 -6.25 -24.94
C SER A 4 -24.89 -5.35 -23.70
N GLY A 5 -25.85 -5.50 -22.79
CA GLY A 5 -25.85 -4.76 -21.51
C GLY A 5 -25.64 -5.64 -20.27
N TYR A 6 -26.06 -6.91 -20.33
CA TYR A 6 -26.24 -7.70 -19.11
C TYR A 6 -24.95 -8.36 -18.57
N GLY A 7 -23.96 -8.60 -19.43
CA GLY A 7 -22.70 -9.27 -19.04
C GLY A 7 -21.69 -8.39 -18.31
N ALA A 8 -21.80 -7.07 -18.42
CA ALA A 8 -20.83 -6.13 -17.86
C ALA A 8 -21.05 -5.83 -16.36
N VAL A 9 -22.30 -5.92 -15.88
CA VAL A 9 -22.63 -5.59 -14.48
C VAL A 9 -22.29 -6.70 -13.49
N MET A 10 -22.30 -7.96 -13.93
CA MET A 10 -21.99 -9.11 -13.05
C MET A 10 -20.51 -9.16 -12.63
N LYS A 11 -19.58 -8.68 -13.46
CA LYS A 11 -18.15 -8.66 -13.11
C LYS A 11 -17.80 -7.59 -12.06
N SER A 12 -18.64 -6.58 -11.88
CA SER A 12 -18.46 -5.55 -10.84
C SER A 12 -18.83 -6.06 -9.45
N SER A 13 -19.91 -6.84 -9.34
CA SER A 13 -20.43 -7.30 -8.05
C SER A 13 -19.50 -8.31 -7.35
N THR A 14 -18.79 -9.15 -8.12
CA THR A 14 -17.88 -10.15 -7.53
C THR A 14 -16.57 -9.55 -7.03
N GLN A 15 -16.11 -8.42 -7.61
CA GLN A 15 -14.83 -7.83 -7.24
C GLN A 15 -14.92 -7.00 -5.95
N GLN A 16 -16.12 -6.53 -5.57
CA GLN A 16 -16.34 -5.80 -4.32
C GLN A 16 -16.34 -6.71 -3.07
N LYS A 17 -16.64 -8.00 -3.23
CA LYS A 17 -16.78 -8.94 -2.11
C LYS A 17 -15.48 -9.42 -1.46
N LYS A 18 -14.32 -8.98 -1.96
CA LYS A 18 -13.00 -9.27 -1.35
C LYS A 18 -12.45 -8.15 -0.46
N MET A 19 -13.20 -7.08 -0.26
CA MET A 19 -12.82 -5.99 0.66
C MET A 19 -13.54 -6.09 2.03
N GLU A 20 -14.40 -7.08 2.23
CA GLU A 20 -15.28 -7.22 3.43
C GLU A 20 -14.66 -8.04 4.58
N ALA A 21 -13.35 -7.98 4.79
CA ALA A 21 -12.70 -8.58 5.96
C ALA A 21 -11.76 -7.60 6.68
N VAL A 22 -12.18 -6.34 6.76
CA VAL A 22 -11.64 -5.41 7.76
C VAL A 22 -12.84 -4.98 8.59
N GLU A 23 -13.10 -5.79 9.62
CA GLU A 23 -14.12 -5.54 10.62
C GLU A 23 -13.90 -4.17 11.29
N GLN A 24 -15.02 -3.59 11.69
CA GLN A 24 -15.23 -2.21 12.09
C GLN A 24 -14.50 -1.84 13.39
N ASP A 25 -13.78 -0.72 13.35
CA ASP A 25 -13.63 0.20 14.47
C ASP A 25 -14.21 1.55 14.01
N GLU A 26 -15.38 1.91 14.55
CA GLU A 26 -16.29 2.91 13.98
C GLU A 26 -15.89 4.38 14.15
N ASP A 27 -14.68 4.70 14.67
CA ASP A 27 -14.25 6.09 14.90
C ASP A 27 -12.75 6.36 14.57
N MET A 28 -12.10 5.55 13.72
CA MET A 28 -10.75 5.87 13.24
C MET A 28 -10.80 6.60 11.89
N LEU A 29 -10.43 7.89 11.89
CA LEU A 29 -10.09 8.64 10.68
C LEU A 29 -8.84 8.02 10.03
N PHE A 30 -9.01 6.95 9.25
CA PHE A 30 -7.93 6.37 8.47
C PHE A 30 -7.52 7.35 7.38
N ILE A 31 -6.30 7.87 7.48
CA ILE A 31 -5.74 8.71 6.42
C ILE A 31 -5.31 7.82 5.27
N HIS A 32 -6.03 7.90 4.16
CA HIS A 32 -5.69 7.21 2.93
C HIS A 32 -4.95 8.15 1.98
N LYS A 33 -3.91 7.63 1.31
CA LYS A 33 -3.20 8.34 0.23
C LYS A 33 -2.95 7.43 -0.95
N ASN A 34 -3.12 7.95 -2.16
CA ASN A 34 -2.64 7.30 -3.36
C ASN A 34 -1.29 7.90 -3.75
N VAL A 35 -0.26 7.05 -3.86
CA VAL A 35 1.09 7.46 -4.24
C VAL A 35 1.64 6.49 -5.27
N ALA A 36 2.10 7.02 -6.40
CA ALA A 36 2.66 6.23 -7.50
C ALA A 36 1.74 5.08 -7.98
N GLY A 37 0.42 5.30 -7.96
CA GLY A 37 -0.58 4.31 -8.37
C GLY A 37 -0.88 3.23 -7.31
N ARG A 38 -0.37 3.40 -6.09
CA ARG A 38 -0.55 2.47 -4.96
C ARG A 38 -1.31 3.16 -3.84
N ALA A 39 -2.18 2.42 -3.17
CA ALA A 39 -2.95 2.92 -2.04
C ALA A 39 -2.20 2.66 -0.73
N PHE A 40 -2.16 3.66 0.14
CA PHE A 40 -1.54 3.59 1.45
C PHE A 40 -2.53 4.05 2.52
N THR A 41 -2.44 3.43 3.68
CA THR A 41 -3.21 3.80 4.87
C THR A 41 -2.24 4.11 6.00
N LEU A 42 -2.44 5.22 6.70
CA LEU A 42 -1.70 5.52 7.91
C LEU A 42 -2.31 4.74 9.09
N LYS A 43 -1.51 3.89 9.73
CA LYS A 43 -1.86 3.13 10.94
C LYS A 43 -0.78 3.34 11.98
N ASP A 44 -1.13 3.83 13.16
CA ASP A 44 -0.18 4.07 14.27
C ASP A 44 1.07 4.88 13.88
N GLY A 45 0.92 5.87 12.98
CA GLY A 45 2.03 6.67 12.47
C GLY A 45 2.86 6.03 11.35
N ILE A 46 2.53 4.80 10.95
CA ILE A 46 3.21 4.03 9.90
C ILE A 46 2.34 4.01 8.64
N TRP A 47 2.90 4.41 7.50
CA TRP A 47 2.22 4.24 6.21
C TRP A 47 2.33 2.80 5.74
N VAL A 48 1.20 2.13 5.49
CA VAL A 48 1.18 0.74 5.02
C VAL A 48 0.50 0.67 3.66
N GLU A 49 1.19 0.10 2.68
CA GLU A 49 0.61 -0.19 1.37
C GLU A 49 -0.53 -1.21 1.49
N HIS A 50 -1.65 -0.92 0.83
CA HIS A 50 -2.81 -1.81 0.82
C HIS A 50 -2.46 -3.15 0.17
N GLY A 51 -2.77 -4.25 0.85
CA GLY A 51 -2.43 -5.60 0.40
C GLY A 51 -1.03 -6.08 0.82
N VAL A 52 -0.23 -5.23 1.48
CA VAL A 52 1.06 -5.63 2.04
C VAL A 52 0.88 -6.05 3.49
N ASP A 53 1.31 -7.27 3.80
CA ASP A 53 1.34 -7.77 5.17
C ASP A 53 2.54 -7.18 5.93
N ALA A 54 2.24 -6.21 6.79
CA ALA A 54 3.22 -5.56 7.68
C ALA A 54 3.75 -6.48 8.80
N GLN A 55 3.25 -7.71 8.93
CA GLN A 55 3.73 -8.74 9.85
C GLN A 55 4.42 -9.92 9.14
N SER A 56 4.64 -9.81 7.82
CA SER A 56 5.29 -10.88 7.05
C SER A 56 6.71 -11.18 7.54
N LYS A 57 7.09 -12.46 7.58
CA LYS A 57 8.46 -12.90 7.92
C LYS A 57 9.53 -12.42 6.93
N LYS A 58 9.15 -11.83 5.80
CA LYS A 58 10.06 -11.39 4.72
C LYS A 58 10.29 -9.86 4.68
N ILE A 59 10.02 -9.17 5.79
CA ILE A 59 10.24 -7.73 5.88
C ILE A 59 11.73 -7.42 5.93
N ILE A 60 12.15 -6.51 5.06
CA ILE A 60 13.50 -5.96 5.02
C ILE A 60 13.46 -4.62 5.75
N PRO A 61 14.01 -4.52 6.97
CA PRO A 61 14.08 -3.26 7.68
C PRO A 61 15.08 -2.34 7.00
N VAL A 62 14.70 -1.07 6.85
CA VAL A 62 15.53 -0.03 6.23
C VAL A 62 15.52 1.17 7.16
N LYS A 63 16.68 1.53 7.69
CA LYS A 63 16.80 2.72 8.54
C LYS A 63 16.68 3.99 7.69
N PHE A 64 15.94 4.97 8.18
CA PHE A 64 15.75 6.26 7.51
C PHE A 64 17.08 6.98 7.33
N MET A 65 17.29 7.59 6.15
CA MET A 65 18.54 8.29 5.77
C MET A 65 19.84 7.47 5.79
N GLU A 66 19.78 6.18 6.10
CA GLU A 66 20.93 5.28 6.04
C GLU A 66 21.24 4.84 4.60
N LYS A 67 22.39 4.19 4.42
CA LYS A 67 22.89 3.75 3.11
C LYS A 67 21.84 2.97 2.30
N ASP A 68 21.07 2.10 2.94
CA ASP A 68 20.05 1.29 2.26
C ASP A 68 18.80 2.09 1.86
N TYR A 69 18.41 3.09 2.66
CA TYR A 69 17.35 4.04 2.31
C TYR A 69 17.75 4.87 1.09
N ILE A 70 18.99 5.39 1.07
CA ILE A 70 19.52 6.15 -0.08
C ILE A 70 19.57 5.27 -1.34
N LYS A 71 19.97 4.00 -1.20
CA LYS A 71 19.91 3.04 -2.32
C LYS A 71 18.49 2.90 -2.85
N LEU A 72 17.48 2.74 -1.98
CA LEU A 72 16.07 2.63 -2.34
C LEU A 72 15.55 3.89 -3.03
N LEU A 73 15.85 5.08 -2.49
CA LEU A 73 15.53 6.36 -3.11
C LEU A 73 16.05 6.42 -4.55
N ASN A 74 17.26 5.92 -4.81
CA ASN A 74 17.86 5.97 -6.13
C ASN A 74 17.36 4.88 -7.10
N LYS A 75 16.48 3.97 -6.69
CA LYS A 75 15.96 2.89 -7.57
C LYS A 75 14.93 3.37 -8.58
N SER A 76 13.94 4.16 -8.16
CA SER A 76 12.88 4.62 -9.06
C SER A 76 12.18 5.86 -8.54
N ASN A 77 11.60 6.65 -9.45
CA ASN A 77 10.82 7.83 -9.07
C ASN A 77 9.55 7.46 -8.28
N GLY A 78 8.98 6.27 -8.52
CA GLY A 78 7.85 5.76 -7.74
C GLY A 78 8.22 5.50 -6.29
N VAL A 79 9.36 4.85 -6.05
CA VAL A 79 9.88 4.60 -4.69
C VAL A 79 10.18 5.92 -3.97
N LYS A 80 10.76 6.92 -4.65
CA LYS A 80 10.96 8.25 -4.07
C LYS A 80 9.67 8.87 -3.55
N LYS A 81 8.59 8.80 -4.33
CA LYS A 81 7.28 9.33 -3.93
C LYS A 81 6.71 8.57 -2.73
N ILE A 82 6.87 7.24 -2.69
CA ILE A 82 6.43 6.40 -1.57
C ILE A 82 7.20 6.77 -0.30
N LEU A 83 8.53 6.88 -0.38
CA LEU A 83 9.37 7.26 0.77
C LEU A 83 9.13 8.70 1.25
N ALA A 84 8.57 9.58 0.40
CA ALA A 84 8.16 10.92 0.78
C ALA A 84 6.86 10.98 1.60
N LEU A 85 6.17 9.85 1.81
CA LEU A 85 4.97 9.79 2.66
C LEU A 85 5.28 10.05 4.13
N GLY A 86 6.46 9.63 4.60
CA GLY A 86 6.86 9.78 5.99
C GLY A 86 8.15 9.03 6.32
N ILE A 87 8.50 9.05 7.60
CA ILE A 87 9.70 8.39 8.14
C ILE A 87 9.51 6.88 8.35
N GLU A 88 8.26 6.42 8.49
CA GLU A 88 7.92 5.01 8.63
C GLU A 88 6.92 4.60 7.54
N VAL A 89 7.37 3.70 6.67
CA VAL A 89 6.62 3.26 5.49
C VAL A 89 6.86 1.78 5.24
N VAL A 90 5.79 1.02 5.04
CA VAL A 90 5.78 -0.39 4.67
C VAL A 90 5.21 -0.53 3.26
N PHE A 91 6.00 -1.09 2.35
CA PHE A 91 5.60 -1.25 0.94
C PHE A 91 6.32 -2.42 0.29
N GLU A 92 5.73 -2.98 -0.77
CA GLU A 92 6.31 -4.05 -1.56
C GLU A 92 6.99 -3.51 -2.81
N TRP A 93 8.26 -3.82 -3.00
CA TRP A 93 8.99 -3.47 -4.21
C TRP A 93 9.79 -4.66 -4.73
N GLN A 94 9.60 -5.02 -6.00
CA GLN A 94 10.24 -6.17 -6.65
C GLN A 94 10.07 -7.50 -5.88
N GLY A 95 8.86 -7.77 -5.37
CA GLY A 95 8.56 -8.99 -4.61
C GLY A 95 9.17 -9.04 -3.20
N LYS A 96 9.69 -7.92 -2.71
CA LYS A 96 10.25 -7.78 -1.36
C LYS A 96 9.48 -6.71 -0.59
N VAL A 97 9.16 -6.99 0.66
CA VAL A 97 8.51 -6.02 1.55
C VAL A 97 9.59 -5.24 2.27
N TYR A 98 9.57 -3.92 2.14
CA TYR A 98 10.46 -3.01 2.84
C TYR A 98 9.70 -2.32 3.96
N LYS A 99 10.32 -2.23 5.14
CA LYS A 99 9.81 -1.43 6.25
C LYS A 99 10.85 -0.38 6.60
N VAL A 100 10.54 0.87 6.29
CA VAL A 100 11.34 2.00 6.72
C VAL A 100 11.07 2.24 8.20
N ILE A 101 12.13 2.35 8.99
CA ILE A 101 12.11 2.63 10.42
C ILE A 101 13.02 3.82 10.72
N LYS A 102 12.76 4.50 11.84
CA LYS A 102 13.61 5.59 12.33
C LYS A 102 15.04 5.14 12.63
#